data_AF-A0AB72WXE0-F1
#
_entry.id   AF-A0AB72WXE0-F1
#
_cell.length_a   1.000
_cell.length_b   1.000
_cell.length_c   1.000
_cell.angle_alpha   90.00
_cell.angle_beta   90.00
_cell.angle_gamma   90.00
#
_symmetry.space_group_name_H-M   'P 1'
#
loop_
_entity.id
_entity.type
_entity.pdbx_description
1 polymer ?
#
loop_
_entity_poly.entity_id
_entity_poly.type
_entity_poly.pdbx_seq_one_letter_code
_entity_poly.pdbx_strand_id
1 'polypeptide(L)'
;MNKHIRVLAGAHAGACLDLTPGRWTVGPDPQASIRISDWVGDPLALLVDAEHGVLIESDDGGTAWDDLAPRRFGEIILCVGPAGEAWPSDLALLERVLLPAAQETGTHSVAAAQAPASDAPAHARPRARKGWMGVTAVALLTPCALLLASTRETSSAAHSSAATPIPLIERVRTCLALHRIDGLQIEQHDNEIIVHGIVTSPAEELATLRDLRAVSASVHTDLSIAQEVIENLRESLQEPGLSISYLGSNRFSITGPAVHPERVRATADHVRSDLGGNIKDIVLDITQARQRNAKADATSALSVDELSYIESSDGTKDFLAAQR
;
A
#
# COMPACT_ATOMS: atom_id res chain seq x y z
N MET A 1 -21.91 -5.29 -1.51
CA MET A 1 -20.84 -4.42 -0.96
C MET A 1 -19.67 -5.34 -0.68
N ASN A 2 -18.52 -5.08 -1.29
CA ASN A 2 -17.32 -5.88 -1.05
C ASN A 2 -16.61 -5.32 0.18
N LYS A 3 -16.23 -6.19 1.11
CA LYS A 3 -15.44 -5.81 2.26
C LYS A 3 -13.99 -6.18 1.99
N HIS A 4 -13.07 -5.59 2.74
CA HIS A 4 -11.65 -5.85 2.63
C HIS A 4 -11.09 -6.01 4.04
N ILE A 5 -10.20 -6.97 4.22
CA ILE A 5 -9.50 -7.21 5.49
C ILE A 5 -8.01 -7.00 5.31
N ARG A 6 -7.36 -6.40 6.31
CA ARG A 6 -5.91 -6.17 6.36
C ARG A 6 -5.32 -6.70 7.66
N VAL A 7 -4.15 -7.29 7.55
CA VAL A 7 -3.30 -7.68 8.68
C VAL A 7 -2.33 -6.53 8.96
N LEU A 8 -2.47 -5.89 10.12
CA LEU A 8 -1.67 -4.72 10.50
C LEU A 8 -0.44 -5.09 11.34
N ALA A 9 -0.48 -6.21 12.04
CA ALA A 9 0.61 -6.69 12.90
C ALA A 9 0.70 -8.23 12.89
N GLY A 10 1.90 -8.75 13.11
CA GLY A 10 2.24 -10.18 12.99
C GLY A 10 3.21 -10.45 11.86
N ALA A 11 3.53 -11.73 11.62
CA ALA A 11 4.42 -12.18 10.55
C ALA A 11 3.85 -11.90 9.15
N HIS A 12 2.54 -11.72 9.04
CA HIS A 12 1.82 -11.44 7.79
C HIS A 12 1.39 -9.97 7.67
N ALA A 13 2.02 -9.05 8.42
CA ALA A 13 1.69 -7.62 8.34
C ALA A 13 1.81 -7.10 6.89
N GLY A 14 0.83 -6.31 6.47
CA GLY A 14 0.67 -5.81 5.10
C GLY A 14 -0.13 -6.75 4.18
N ALA A 15 -0.45 -7.97 4.61
CA ALA A 15 -1.33 -8.86 3.85
C ALA A 15 -2.77 -8.32 3.84
N CYS A 16 -3.44 -8.46 2.70
CA CYS A 16 -4.80 -7.99 2.51
C CYS A 16 -5.62 -8.87 1.59
N LEU A 17 -6.94 -8.87 1.75
CA LEU A 17 -7.85 -9.72 0.99
C LEU A 17 -9.24 -9.08 0.90
N ASP A 18 -9.87 -9.19 -0.27
CA ASP A 18 -11.28 -8.87 -0.44
C ASP A 18 -12.17 -9.99 0.09
N LEU A 19 -13.11 -9.62 0.94
CA LEU A 19 -14.12 -10.50 1.51
C LEU A 19 -15.41 -10.40 0.71
N THR A 20 -15.80 -11.50 0.07
CA THR A 20 -17.12 -11.68 -0.52
C THR A 20 -18.15 -12.03 0.56
N PRO A 21 -19.46 -11.78 0.32
CA PRO A 21 -20.51 -12.18 1.25
C PRO A 21 -20.46 -13.69 1.54
N GLY A 22 -20.52 -14.06 2.81
CA GLY A 22 -20.39 -15.45 3.26
C GLY A 22 -19.69 -15.59 4.61
N ARG A 23 -19.46 -16.84 5.02
CA ARG A 23 -18.72 -17.18 6.23
C ARG A 23 -17.24 -17.37 5.91
N TRP A 24 -16.40 -16.80 6.76
CA TRP A 24 -14.95 -16.87 6.66
C TRP A 24 -14.36 -17.34 7.99
N THR A 25 -13.28 -18.09 7.94
CA THR A 25 -12.51 -18.49 9.12
C THR A 25 -11.08 -17.98 9.02
N VAL A 26 -10.57 -17.39 10.11
CA VAL A 26 -9.19 -16.92 10.24
C VAL A 26 -8.48 -17.75 11.30
N GLY A 27 -7.33 -18.32 10.97
CA GLY A 27 -6.56 -19.13 11.93
C GLY A 27 -5.35 -19.79 11.29
N PRO A 28 -4.66 -20.70 12.02
CA PRO A 28 -3.47 -21.37 11.50
C PRO A 28 -3.80 -22.62 10.66
N ASP A 29 -5.06 -23.09 10.71
CA ASP A 29 -5.50 -24.33 10.06
C ASP A 29 -5.39 -24.24 8.52
N PRO A 30 -4.86 -25.26 7.83
CA PRO A 30 -4.89 -25.35 6.37
C PRO A 30 -6.28 -25.25 5.72
N GLN A 31 -7.36 -25.55 6.45
CA GLN A 31 -8.75 -25.44 6.00
C GLN A 31 -9.39 -24.07 6.33
N ALA A 32 -8.67 -23.18 7.02
CA ALA A 32 -9.17 -21.83 7.28
C ALA A 32 -9.27 -21.03 5.96
N SER A 33 -10.31 -20.22 5.82
CA SER A 33 -10.47 -19.34 4.65
C SER A 33 -9.33 -18.33 4.53
N ILE A 34 -8.82 -17.85 5.68
CA ILE A 34 -7.67 -16.95 5.79
C ILE A 34 -6.67 -17.57 6.75
N ARG A 35 -5.54 -18.04 6.20
CA ARG A 35 -4.51 -18.70 7.00
C ARG A 35 -3.46 -17.71 7.49
N ILE A 36 -3.34 -17.57 8.80
CA ILE A 36 -2.31 -16.76 9.48
C ILE A 36 -1.48 -17.72 10.33
N SER A 37 -0.24 -17.99 9.91
CA SER A 37 0.58 -19.08 10.49
C SER A 37 1.03 -18.84 11.92
N ASP A 38 1.14 -17.58 12.34
CA ASP A 38 1.47 -17.14 13.69
C ASP A 38 0.23 -16.78 14.52
N TRP A 39 -0.96 -17.18 14.07
CA TRP A 39 -2.19 -17.04 14.85
C TRP A 39 -2.12 -17.85 16.13
N VAL A 40 -2.42 -17.20 17.26
CA VAL A 40 -2.45 -17.83 18.58
C VAL A 40 -3.86 -17.67 19.17
N GLY A 41 -4.49 -18.80 19.47
CA GLY A 41 -5.84 -18.85 20.02
C GLY A 41 -6.81 -19.58 19.10
N ASP A 42 -8.09 -19.49 19.44
CA ASP A 42 -9.17 -20.13 18.68
C ASP A 42 -9.33 -19.47 17.30
N PRO A 43 -9.76 -20.24 16.28
CA PRO A 43 -10.07 -19.68 14.97
C PRO A 43 -11.17 -18.61 15.06
N LEU A 44 -10.93 -17.48 14.41
CA LEU A 44 -11.90 -16.40 14.33
C LEU A 44 -12.88 -16.67 13.19
N ALA A 45 -14.16 -16.82 13.51
CA ALA A 45 -15.22 -16.94 12.53
C ALA A 45 -15.82 -15.57 12.22
N LEU A 46 -15.98 -15.26 10.93
CA LEU A 46 -16.54 -14.02 10.43
C LEU A 46 -17.74 -14.32 9.53
N LEU A 47 -18.80 -13.54 9.65
CA LEU A 47 -19.92 -13.51 8.71
C LEU A 47 -19.91 -12.16 8.00
N VAL A 48 -19.86 -12.18 6.67
CA VAL A 48 -19.93 -10.99 5.83
C VAL A 48 -21.28 -10.96 5.14
N ASP A 49 -22.08 -9.95 5.42
CA ASP A 49 -23.39 -9.76 4.82
C ASP A 49 -23.57 -8.32 4.32
N ALA A 50 -24.69 -8.07 3.62
CA ALA A 50 -24.99 -6.77 3.05
C ALA A 50 -25.68 -5.79 4.04
N GLU A 51 -26.17 -6.28 5.19
CA GLU A 51 -27.04 -5.52 6.11
C GLU A 51 -26.25 -5.00 7.32
N HIS A 52 -25.35 -5.82 7.87
CA HIS A 52 -24.54 -5.61 9.06
C HIS A 52 -23.05 -5.49 8.75
N GLY A 53 -22.62 -5.76 7.51
CA GLY A 53 -21.22 -5.66 7.10
C GLY A 53 -20.42 -6.88 7.55
N VAL A 54 -19.45 -6.70 8.45
CA VAL A 54 -18.65 -7.81 9.00
C VAL A 54 -19.07 -8.07 10.45
N LEU A 55 -19.45 -9.30 10.74
CA LEU A 55 -19.78 -9.77 12.08
C LEU A 55 -18.72 -10.79 12.53
N ILE A 56 -18.22 -10.65 13.75
CA ILE A 56 -17.44 -11.69 14.41
C ILE A 56 -18.43 -12.66 15.05
N GLU A 57 -18.41 -13.92 14.62
CA GLU A 57 -19.29 -14.94 15.18
C GLU A 57 -18.73 -15.44 16.51
N SER A 58 -19.61 -15.56 17.51
CA SER A 58 -19.30 -16.14 18.81
C SER A 58 -20.50 -16.93 19.32
N ASP A 59 -20.27 -17.83 20.27
CA ASP A 59 -21.32 -18.70 20.84
C ASP A 59 -22.44 -17.90 21.53
N ASP A 60 -22.11 -16.70 22.05
CA ASP A 60 -23.04 -15.80 22.74
C ASP A 60 -23.78 -14.82 21.80
N GLY A 61 -23.55 -14.94 20.48
CA GLY A 61 -24.08 -14.06 19.44
C GLY A 61 -23.00 -13.30 18.67
N GLY A 62 -23.31 -12.92 17.43
CA GLY A 62 -22.37 -12.19 16.57
C GLY A 62 -22.14 -10.75 17.03
N THR A 63 -20.90 -10.29 17.05
CA THR A 63 -20.54 -8.90 17.35
C THR A 63 -20.17 -8.18 16.06
N ALA A 64 -20.82 -7.05 15.77
CA ALA A 64 -20.48 -6.23 14.62
C ALA A 64 -19.04 -5.69 14.71
N TRP A 65 -18.37 -5.69 13.56
CA TRP A 65 -17.04 -5.16 13.40
C TRP A 65 -17.08 -3.92 12.51
N ASP A 66 -16.94 -2.77 13.16
CA ASP A 66 -16.97 -1.48 12.48
C ASP A 66 -15.83 -1.33 11.47
N ASP A 67 -16.13 -0.68 10.35
CA ASP A 67 -15.16 -0.40 9.31
C ASP A 67 -14.04 0.52 9.84
N LEU A 68 -12.82 0.22 9.44
CA LEU A 68 -11.60 0.93 9.80
C LEU A 68 -11.34 1.01 11.32
N ALA A 69 -11.92 0.08 12.09
CA ALA A 69 -11.69 -0.11 13.52
C ALA A 69 -10.82 -1.37 13.75
N PRO A 70 -9.51 -1.22 13.93
CA PRO A 70 -8.64 -2.38 14.09
C PRO A 70 -8.87 -3.09 15.42
N ARG A 71 -8.77 -4.42 15.42
CA ARG A 71 -8.94 -5.26 16.60
C ARG A 71 -7.74 -6.19 16.78
N ARG A 72 -7.37 -6.41 18.05
CA ARG A 72 -6.24 -7.22 18.45
C ARG A 72 -6.69 -8.64 18.83
N PHE A 73 -5.98 -9.63 18.29
CA PHE A 73 -6.14 -11.06 18.55
C PHE A 73 -4.76 -11.64 18.90
N GLY A 74 -4.43 -11.64 20.19
CA GLY A 74 -3.06 -11.94 20.63
C GLY A 74 -2.08 -10.88 20.10
N GLU A 75 -1.08 -11.31 19.33
CA GLU A 75 -0.12 -10.42 18.67
C GLU A 75 -0.55 -9.97 17.26
N ILE A 76 -1.61 -10.56 16.73
CA ILE A 76 -2.16 -10.21 15.42
C ILE A 76 -3.12 -9.04 15.57
N ILE A 77 -2.99 -8.03 14.71
CA ILE A 77 -3.97 -6.95 14.62
C ILE A 77 -4.59 -7.00 13.23
N LEU A 78 -5.91 -7.07 13.19
CA LEU A 78 -6.69 -7.10 11.95
C LEU A 78 -7.55 -5.85 11.85
N CYS A 79 -7.84 -5.43 10.63
CA CYS A 79 -8.78 -4.33 10.35
C CYS A 79 -9.64 -4.68 9.15
N VAL A 80 -10.94 -4.40 9.23
CA VAL A 80 -11.90 -4.59 8.13
C VAL A 80 -12.40 -3.24 7.64
N GLY A 81 -12.85 -3.15 6.40
CA GLY A 81 -13.35 -1.90 5.83
C GLY A 81 -13.94 -2.08 4.44
N PRO A 82 -14.39 -0.99 3.80
CA PRO A 82 -14.90 -1.03 2.43
C PRO A 82 -13.81 -1.38 1.42
N ALA A 83 -14.12 -2.23 0.45
CA ALA A 83 -13.24 -2.50 -0.68
C ALA A 83 -13.34 -1.37 -1.72
N GLY A 84 -12.20 -1.00 -2.32
CA GLY A 84 -12.13 0.01 -3.38
C GLY A 84 -12.10 1.48 -2.92
N GLU A 85 -12.16 1.73 -1.61
CA GLU A 85 -11.98 3.07 -1.04
C GLU A 85 -10.54 3.31 -0.58
N ALA A 86 -10.17 4.58 -0.38
CA ALA A 86 -8.85 4.92 0.14
C ALA A 86 -8.76 4.59 1.64
N TRP A 87 -7.94 3.60 2.00
CA TRP A 87 -7.69 3.25 3.39
C TRP A 87 -6.66 4.19 4.04
N PRO A 88 -6.76 4.47 5.35
CA PRO A 88 -5.66 5.08 6.10
C PRO A 88 -4.40 4.22 6.03
N SER A 89 -3.23 4.82 6.31
CA SER A 89 -1.98 4.06 6.42
C SER A 89 -2.06 3.06 7.58
N ASP A 90 -1.31 1.95 7.46
CA ASP A 90 -1.27 0.93 8.51
C ASP A 90 -0.79 1.52 9.85
N LEU A 91 0.14 2.48 9.82
CA LEU A 91 0.56 3.23 11.00
C LEU A 91 -0.60 3.98 11.65
N ALA A 92 -1.41 4.70 10.87
CA ALA A 92 -2.55 5.46 11.38
C ALA A 92 -3.65 4.55 11.95
N LEU A 93 -3.77 3.32 11.45
CA LEU A 93 -4.67 2.31 12.01
C LEU A 93 -4.09 1.73 13.31
N LEU A 94 -2.80 1.37 13.34
CA LEU A 94 -2.14 0.85 14.54
C LEU A 94 -2.16 1.84 15.71
N GLU A 95 -2.00 3.14 15.44
CA GLU A 95 -2.12 4.19 16.45
C GLU A 95 -3.48 4.16 17.17
N ARG A 96 -4.57 3.80 16.48
CA ARG A 96 -5.92 3.70 17.08
C ARG A 96 -6.06 2.55 18.07
N VAL A 97 -5.24 1.51 17.94
CA VAL A 97 -5.21 0.38 18.90
C VAL A 97 -4.43 0.76 20.15
N LEU A 98 -3.44 1.66 20.02
CA LEU A 98 -2.58 2.11 21.11
C LEU A 98 -3.18 3.26 21.92
N LEU A 99 -4.12 4.01 21.33
CA LEU A 99 -4.85 5.07 22.01
C LEU A 99 -6.02 4.48 22.82
N PRO A 100 -6.09 4.71 24.14
CA PRO A 100 -7.33 4.44 24.89
C PRO A 100 -8.43 5.28 24.27
N ALA A 101 -9.52 4.64 23.82
CA ALA A 101 -10.71 5.37 23.40
C ALA A 101 -11.12 6.29 24.55
N ALA A 102 -10.96 7.61 24.37
CA ALA A 102 -11.67 8.58 25.17
C ALA A 102 -13.15 8.29 24.93
N GLN A 103 -13.77 7.59 25.87
CA GLN A 103 -15.16 7.19 25.76
C GLN A 103 -15.97 8.45 25.49
N GLU A 104 -16.56 8.48 24.29
CA GLU A 104 -17.73 9.28 24.02
C GLU A 104 -18.72 8.97 25.16
N THR A 105 -18.86 9.95 26.05
CA THR A 105 -19.80 9.87 27.14
C THR A 105 -21.17 9.95 26.50
N GLY A 106 -21.74 8.79 26.21
CA GLY A 106 -23.15 8.63 25.96
C GLY A 106 -23.90 9.20 27.15
N THR A 107 -24.38 10.43 27.00
CA THR A 107 -25.52 10.90 27.80
C THR A 107 -26.76 10.36 27.11
N HIS A 108 -27.05 9.08 27.35
CA HIS A 108 -28.41 8.59 27.31
C HIS A 108 -29.13 9.16 28.54
N SER A 109 -29.71 10.36 28.38
CA SER A 109 -30.77 10.84 29.26
C SER A 109 -32.08 10.80 28.48
N VAL A 110 -32.77 9.67 28.59
CA VAL A 110 -34.19 9.59 28.24
C VAL A 110 -35.02 10.20 29.39
N ALA A 111 -35.64 11.36 29.15
CA ALA A 111 -37.06 11.60 29.42
C ALA A 111 -37.49 13.07 29.23
N ALA A 112 -38.58 13.22 28.47
CA ALA A 112 -39.67 14.21 28.57
C ALA A 112 -39.63 15.53 27.75
N ALA A 113 -40.38 15.48 26.65
CA ALA A 113 -41.45 16.41 26.21
C ALA A 113 -41.10 17.74 25.48
N GLN A 114 -41.54 17.76 24.21
CA GLN A 114 -41.86 18.87 23.28
C GLN A 114 -42.51 20.10 23.94
N ALA A 115 -42.51 21.36 23.45
CA ALA A 115 -41.96 22.18 22.34
C ALA A 115 -42.57 23.62 22.56
N PRO A 116 -42.54 24.63 21.65
CA PRO A 116 -41.67 25.01 20.54
C PRO A 116 -41.17 26.50 20.60
N ALA A 117 -40.25 26.92 19.71
CA ALA A 117 -40.41 28.06 18.78
C ALA A 117 -39.08 28.66 18.26
N SER A 118 -38.97 28.63 16.91
CA SER A 118 -38.39 29.56 15.93
C SER A 118 -37.07 30.34 16.12
N ASP A 119 -36.27 30.20 15.06
CA ASP A 119 -35.52 31.21 14.28
C ASP A 119 -34.25 31.89 14.85
N ALA A 120 -33.12 31.39 14.34
CA ALA A 120 -31.92 32.04 13.75
C ALA A 120 -31.74 33.59 13.81
N PRO A 121 -30.53 34.12 13.50
CA PRO A 121 -29.17 33.69 13.86
C PRO A 121 -28.23 34.87 14.27
N ALA A 122 -26.95 34.56 14.45
CA ALA A 122 -25.76 35.37 14.12
C ALA A 122 -25.17 36.40 15.12
N HIS A 123 -24.01 36.01 15.63
CA HIS A 123 -22.72 36.72 15.70
C HIS A 123 -22.52 38.05 16.46
N ALA A 124 -21.47 37.99 17.28
CA ALA A 124 -20.43 39.00 17.55
C ALA A 124 -20.68 40.10 18.60
N ARG A 125 -19.99 39.96 19.74
CA ARG A 125 -18.79 40.76 20.13
C ARG A 125 -18.46 40.57 21.62
N PRO A 126 -17.19 40.39 22.01
CA PRO A 126 -16.79 40.52 23.41
C PRO A 126 -16.62 41.98 23.83
N ARG A 127 -17.00 42.24 25.09
CA ARG A 127 -16.97 43.52 25.79
C ARG A 127 -15.54 44.03 26.03
N ALA A 128 -15.38 45.34 25.87
CA ALA A 128 -14.24 46.14 26.28
C ALA A 128 -14.14 46.33 27.81
N ARG A 129 -12.91 46.59 28.28
CA ARG A 129 -12.43 47.47 29.38
C ARG A 129 -11.17 46.83 30.04
N LYS A 130 -10.09 47.50 30.45
CA LYS A 130 -9.64 48.91 30.45
C LYS A 130 -8.24 48.95 31.10
N GLY A 131 -7.37 49.87 30.68
CA GLY A 131 -6.19 50.38 31.43
C GLY A 131 -4.89 49.59 31.20
N TRP A 132 -3.69 50.18 31.13
CA TRP A 132 -3.20 51.51 31.51
C TRP A 132 -1.91 51.82 30.71
N MET A 133 -1.68 53.13 30.50
CA MET A 133 -0.53 53.87 29.93
C MET A 133 0.87 53.24 30.08
N GLY A 134 1.75 53.43 29.09
CA GLY A 134 2.79 54.45 29.20
C GLY A 134 3.45 54.79 27.85
N VAL A 135 3.39 56.08 27.50
CA VAL A 135 3.90 56.77 26.31
C VAL A 135 5.31 57.31 26.63
N THR A 136 6.31 57.24 25.76
CA THR A 136 6.90 58.36 24.96
C THR A 136 8.18 57.79 24.30
N ALA A 137 8.41 57.79 22.97
CA ALA A 137 8.50 58.86 21.96
C ALA A 137 9.70 59.80 22.21
N VAL A 138 10.54 60.23 21.26
CA VAL A 138 10.81 60.00 19.83
C VAL A 138 12.14 60.74 19.53
N ALA A 139 12.82 60.34 18.46
CA ALA A 139 13.92 60.94 17.69
C ALA A 139 14.24 62.46 17.84
N LEU A 140 15.50 62.83 17.51
CA LEU A 140 15.84 63.74 16.38
C LEU A 140 17.38 63.96 16.23
N LEU A 141 17.87 63.62 15.01
CA LEU A 141 18.81 64.33 14.11
C LEU A 141 20.34 64.49 14.37
N THR A 142 21.05 64.02 13.33
CA THR A 142 22.40 64.26 12.72
C THR A 142 22.78 65.75 12.53
N PRO A 143 24.03 66.20 12.13
CA PRO A 143 24.97 65.60 11.14
C PRO A 143 26.53 65.80 11.28
N CYS A 144 27.27 65.07 10.41
CA CYS A 144 28.55 65.33 9.68
C CYS A 144 29.78 66.02 10.31
N ALA A 145 30.95 65.36 10.21
CA ALA A 145 32.17 65.91 9.57
C ALA A 145 33.20 64.81 9.22
N LEU A 146 33.82 64.95 8.05
CA LEU A 146 34.85 64.10 7.44
C LEU A 146 36.14 64.05 8.28
N LEU A 147 36.89 62.94 8.18
CA LEU A 147 38.36 62.94 8.04
C LEU A 147 38.86 61.61 7.45
N LEU A 148 39.68 61.73 6.41
CA LEU A 148 40.41 60.67 5.71
C LEU A 148 41.52 60.08 6.59
N ALA A 149 41.66 58.77 6.63
CA ALA A 149 42.93 58.12 6.97
C ALA A 149 43.03 56.74 6.31
N SER A 150 43.91 56.65 5.31
CA SER A 150 44.40 55.43 4.72
C SER A 150 45.10 54.56 5.78
N THR A 151 44.65 53.33 5.96
CA THR A 151 45.54 52.21 6.32
C THR A 151 45.17 51.00 5.48
N ARG A 152 46.10 50.65 4.58
CA ARG A 152 46.16 49.32 3.99
C ARG A 152 46.45 48.36 5.13
N GLU A 153 45.47 47.60 5.56
CA GLU A 153 45.71 46.42 6.36
C GLU A 153 45.00 45.24 5.72
N THR A 154 45.84 44.39 5.13
CA THR A 154 45.62 43.00 4.76
C THR A 154 44.79 42.29 5.83
N SER A 155 43.47 42.24 5.64
CA SER A 155 42.65 41.28 6.38
C SER A 155 42.91 39.90 5.79
N SER A 156 43.85 39.23 6.44
CA SER A 156 43.94 37.79 6.62
C SER A 156 42.84 37.02 5.90
N ALA A 157 43.20 36.39 4.79
CA ALA A 157 42.43 35.28 4.25
C ALA A 157 42.31 34.25 5.36
N ALA A 158 41.18 34.30 6.07
CA ALA A 158 40.68 33.17 6.81
C ALA A 158 40.83 31.98 5.87
N HIS A 159 41.68 31.03 6.27
CA HIS A 159 41.70 29.73 5.66
C HIS A 159 40.35 29.11 6.00
N SER A 160 39.30 29.50 5.27
CA SER A 160 38.15 28.66 5.05
C SER A 160 38.76 27.42 4.42
N SER A 161 38.98 26.41 5.25
CA SER A 161 39.17 25.05 4.80
C SER A 161 37.99 24.81 3.87
N ALA A 162 38.21 24.92 2.56
CA ALA A 162 37.19 24.75 1.57
C ALA A 162 36.73 23.31 1.77
N ALA A 163 35.58 23.15 2.42
CA ALA A 163 34.97 21.85 2.61
C ALA A 163 34.89 21.25 1.22
N THR A 164 35.62 20.16 1.00
CA THR A 164 35.63 19.49 -0.30
C THR A 164 34.17 19.16 -0.61
N PRO A 165 33.62 19.62 -1.74
CA PRO A 165 32.22 19.39 -2.05
C PRO A 165 31.95 17.89 -2.01
N ILE A 166 30.89 17.48 -1.29
CA ILE A 166 30.50 16.08 -1.20
C ILE A 166 30.28 15.55 -2.62
N PRO A 167 30.96 14.47 -3.05
CA PRO A 167 30.84 13.96 -4.40
C PRO A 167 29.39 13.53 -4.70
N LEU A 168 28.96 13.71 -5.94
CA LEU A 168 27.56 13.49 -6.34
C LEU A 168 27.04 12.09 -5.97
N ILE A 169 27.87 11.06 -6.15
CA ILE A 169 27.54 9.67 -5.81
C ILE A 169 27.15 9.49 -4.34
N GLU A 170 27.83 10.18 -3.43
CA GLU A 170 27.53 10.12 -1.99
C GLU A 170 26.23 10.87 -1.66
N ARG A 171 25.94 11.95 -2.39
CA ARG A 171 24.65 12.66 -2.27
C ARG A 171 23.49 11.78 -2.75
N VAL A 172 23.67 11.06 -3.85
CA VAL A 172 22.68 10.10 -4.38
C VAL A 172 22.48 8.95 -3.39
N ARG A 173 23.56 8.34 -2.88
CA ARG A 173 23.49 7.30 -1.84
C ARG A 173 22.73 7.76 -0.61
N THR A 174 23.05 8.95 -0.12
CA THR A 174 22.38 9.54 1.05
C THR A 174 20.89 9.78 0.79
N CYS A 175 20.55 10.26 -0.41
CA CYS A 175 19.16 10.46 -0.83
C CYS A 175 18.39 9.14 -0.84
N LEU A 176 18.92 8.10 -1.52
CA LEU A 176 18.26 6.79 -1.60
C LEU A 176 18.15 6.09 -0.25
N ALA A 177 19.12 6.27 0.64
CA ALA A 177 19.09 5.71 1.99
C ALA A 177 17.89 6.22 2.82
N LEU A 178 17.33 7.40 2.50
CA LEU A 178 16.13 7.93 3.15
C LEU A 178 14.87 7.15 2.78
N HIS A 179 14.79 6.63 1.55
CA HIS A 179 13.61 5.91 1.08
C HIS A 179 13.55 4.47 1.60
N ARG A 180 14.69 3.89 2.03
CA ARG A 180 14.81 2.49 2.47
C ARG A 180 14.16 1.48 1.49
N ILE A 181 14.31 1.74 0.20
CA ILE A 181 13.78 0.88 -0.85
C ILE A 181 14.77 -0.26 -1.10
N ASP A 182 14.34 -1.47 -0.81
CA ASP A 182 15.13 -2.68 -1.04
C ASP A 182 15.12 -3.04 -2.53
N GLY A 183 16.30 -2.98 -3.16
CA GLY A 183 16.48 -3.37 -4.56
C GLY A 183 16.95 -2.24 -5.47
N LEU A 184 16.97 -0.99 -5.02
CA LEU A 184 17.62 0.08 -5.78
C LEU A 184 19.14 -0.10 -5.78
N GLN A 185 19.71 -0.09 -6.96
CA GLN A 185 21.14 -0.17 -7.22
C GLN A 185 21.62 1.13 -7.86
N ILE A 186 22.88 1.45 -7.61
CA ILE A 186 23.52 2.64 -8.16
C ILE A 186 24.72 2.16 -8.95
N GLU A 187 24.66 2.36 -10.25
CA GLU A 187 25.80 2.16 -11.14
C GLU A 187 26.40 3.52 -11.50
N GLN A 188 27.73 3.57 -11.55
CA GLN A 188 28.46 4.74 -12.01
C GLN A 188 29.30 4.31 -13.21
N HIS A 189 28.96 4.85 -14.38
CA HIS A 189 29.70 4.67 -15.62
C HIS A 189 30.29 6.03 -16.01
N ASP A 190 31.62 6.12 -16.02
CA ASP A 190 32.36 7.37 -16.26
C ASP A 190 31.90 8.54 -15.37
N ASN A 191 31.07 9.43 -15.93
CA ASN A 191 30.53 10.63 -15.30
C ASN A 191 28.99 10.61 -15.22
N GLU A 192 28.38 9.46 -15.50
CA GLU A 192 26.94 9.23 -15.44
C GLU A 192 26.62 8.32 -14.24
N ILE A 193 25.56 8.67 -13.51
CA ILE A 193 25.06 7.87 -12.41
C ILE A 193 23.68 7.36 -12.83
N ILE A 194 23.53 6.04 -12.85
CA ILE A 194 22.29 5.36 -13.17
C ILE A 194 21.77 4.73 -11.88
N VAL A 195 20.56 5.10 -11.48
CA VAL A 195 19.84 4.46 -10.40
C VAL A 195 18.81 3.54 -11.03
N HIS A 196 18.89 2.25 -10.72
CA HIS A 196 18.01 1.26 -11.35
C HIS A 196 17.52 0.22 -10.34
N GLY A 197 16.39 -0.39 -10.62
CA GLY A 197 15.78 -1.39 -9.74
C GLY A 197 14.27 -1.33 -9.69
N ILE A 198 13.68 -1.99 -8.69
CA ILE A 198 12.23 -2.16 -8.59
C ILE A 198 11.68 -1.47 -7.36
N VAL A 199 10.67 -0.62 -7.59
CA VAL A 199 9.86 0.05 -6.55
C VAL A 199 8.52 -0.64 -6.39
N THR A 200 7.89 -0.51 -5.23
CA THR A 200 6.64 -1.24 -4.96
C THR A 200 5.38 -0.56 -5.49
N SER A 201 5.45 0.75 -5.77
CA SER A 201 4.30 1.53 -6.23
C SER A 201 4.68 2.72 -7.12
N PRO A 202 3.75 3.23 -7.95
CA PRO A 202 3.97 4.45 -8.72
C PRO A 202 4.24 5.70 -7.86
N ALA A 203 3.67 5.74 -6.65
CA ALA A 203 3.88 6.86 -5.72
C ALA A 203 5.33 6.88 -5.20
N GLU A 204 5.89 5.71 -4.92
CA GLU A 204 7.29 5.52 -4.51
C GLU A 204 8.26 5.86 -5.64
N GLU A 205 7.92 5.47 -6.88
CA GLU A 205 8.66 5.88 -8.08
C GLU A 205 8.74 7.40 -8.19
N LEU A 206 7.59 8.08 -8.17
CA LEU A 206 7.52 9.54 -8.31
C LEU A 206 8.28 10.26 -7.19
N ALA A 207 8.19 9.78 -5.95
CA ALA A 207 8.94 10.32 -4.83
C ALA A 207 10.46 10.19 -5.06
N THR A 208 10.91 8.99 -5.46
CA THR A 208 12.32 8.71 -5.76
C THR A 208 12.84 9.59 -6.91
N LEU A 209 12.07 9.72 -8.00
CA LEU A 209 12.41 10.56 -9.14
C LEU A 209 12.51 12.04 -8.78
N ARG A 210 11.61 12.53 -7.91
CA ARG A 210 11.63 13.92 -7.43
C ARG A 210 12.89 14.17 -6.59
N ASP A 211 13.19 13.27 -5.67
CA ASP A 211 14.27 13.45 -4.70
C ASP A 211 15.65 13.29 -5.38
N LEU A 212 15.78 12.38 -6.35
CA LEU A 212 16.97 12.29 -7.21
C LEU A 212 17.16 13.53 -8.09
N ARG A 213 16.08 14.08 -8.69
CA ARG A 213 16.17 15.33 -9.46
C ARG A 213 16.61 16.51 -8.60
N ALA A 214 16.21 16.56 -7.33
CA ALA A 214 16.66 17.58 -6.38
C ALA A 214 18.17 17.46 -6.07
N VAL A 215 18.74 16.26 -6.16
CA VAL A 215 20.18 16.02 -6.01
C VAL A 215 20.95 16.48 -7.25
N SER A 216 20.56 16.02 -8.44
CA SER A 216 21.10 16.48 -9.72
C SER A 216 20.19 16.07 -10.88
N ALA A 217 20.08 16.92 -11.90
CA ALA A 217 19.39 16.60 -13.15
C ALA A 217 20.16 15.60 -14.04
N SER A 218 21.44 15.32 -13.73
CA SER A 218 22.31 14.40 -14.49
C SER A 218 22.23 12.95 -14.02
N VAL A 219 21.38 12.63 -13.04
CA VAL A 219 21.17 11.25 -12.58
C VAL A 219 20.12 10.62 -13.46
N HIS A 220 20.48 9.53 -14.11
CA HIS A 220 19.57 8.73 -14.93
C HIS A 220 18.89 7.68 -14.07
N THR A 221 17.66 7.36 -14.42
CA THR A 221 16.82 6.44 -13.63
C THR A 221 16.18 5.41 -14.54
N ASP A 222 16.33 4.15 -14.18
CA ASP A 222 15.68 3.01 -14.84
C ASP A 222 14.92 2.21 -13.78
N LEU A 223 13.70 2.67 -13.48
CA LEU A 223 12.87 2.10 -12.44
C LEU A 223 11.75 1.28 -13.05
N SER A 224 11.43 0.17 -12.41
CA SER A 224 10.25 -0.63 -12.74
C SER A 224 9.35 -0.75 -11.52
N ILE A 225 8.04 -0.85 -11.75
CA ILE A 225 7.07 -1.00 -10.68
C ILE A 225 6.70 -2.47 -10.52
N ALA A 226 6.86 -3.02 -9.32
CA ALA A 226 6.63 -4.44 -9.04
C ALA A 226 5.23 -4.92 -9.45
N GLN A 227 4.19 -4.11 -9.19
CA GLN A 227 2.81 -4.39 -9.57
C GLN A 227 2.63 -4.51 -11.09
N GLU A 228 3.27 -3.65 -11.88
CA GLU A 228 3.19 -3.68 -13.35
C GLU A 228 3.88 -4.93 -13.90
N VAL A 229 5.04 -5.30 -13.34
CA VAL A 229 5.73 -6.54 -13.71
C VAL A 229 4.88 -7.77 -13.40
N ILE A 230 4.21 -7.79 -12.24
CA ILE A 230 3.29 -8.87 -11.85
C ILE A 230 2.11 -8.97 -12.83
N GLU A 231 1.51 -7.85 -13.20
CA GLU A 231 0.37 -7.84 -14.13
C GLU A 231 0.79 -8.25 -15.54
N ASN A 232 1.90 -7.73 -16.05
CA ASN A 232 2.46 -8.13 -17.35
C ASN A 232 2.78 -9.62 -17.40
N LEU A 233 3.35 -10.19 -16.32
CA LEU A 233 3.58 -11.63 -16.20
C LEU A 233 2.26 -12.40 -16.18
N ARG A 234 1.24 -11.94 -15.45
CA ARG A 234 -0.07 -12.58 -15.39
C ARG A 234 -0.74 -12.61 -16.77
N GLU A 235 -0.73 -11.49 -17.47
CA GLU A 235 -1.29 -11.33 -18.81
C GLU A 235 -0.54 -12.18 -19.85
N SER A 236 0.78 -12.27 -19.74
CA SER A 236 1.62 -13.07 -20.64
C SER A 236 1.46 -14.58 -20.39
N LEU A 237 1.31 -14.98 -19.14
CA LEU A 237 1.24 -16.39 -18.77
C LEU A 237 -0.14 -16.99 -19.04
N GLN A 238 -1.22 -16.27 -18.73
CA GLN A 238 -2.62 -16.74 -18.87
C GLN A 238 -2.87 -18.12 -18.22
N GLU A 239 -2.19 -18.39 -17.12
CA GLU A 239 -2.32 -19.62 -16.33
C GLU A 239 -3.01 -19.26 -15.00
N PRO A 240 -4.33 -19.44 -14.87
CA PRO A 240 -5.09 -18.94 -13.71
C PRO A 240 -4.74 -19.63 -12.39
N GLY A 241 -4.09 -20.79 -12.44
CA GLY A 241 -3.61 -21.50 -11.26
C GLY A 241 -2.32 -20.94 -10.66
N LEU A 242 -1.69 -19.95 -11.29
CA LEU A 242 -0.43 -19.38 -10.83
C LEU A 242 -0.64 -18.16 -9.92
N SER A 243 0.11 -18.14 -8.83
CA SER A 243 0.30 -16.97 -7.97
C SER A 243 1.66 -16.34 -8.27
N ILE A 244 1.68 -15.02 -8.43
CA ILE A 244 2.87 -14.23 -8.77
C ILE A 244 3.02 -13.15 -7.70
N SER A 245 4.19 -13.07 -7.07
CA SER A 245 4.46 -12.11 -6.01
C SER A 245 5.87 -11.52 -6.10
N TYR A 246 6.02 -10.29 -5.60
CA TYR A 246 7.32 -9.64 -5.44
C TYR A 246 7.86 -9.94 -4.04
N LEU A 247 9.09 -10.49 -3.98
CA LEU A 247 9.76 -10.90 -2.74
C LEU A 247 10.68 -9.81 -2.16
N GLY A 248 10.73 -8.63 -2.80
CA GLY A 248 11.71 -7.59 -2.48
C GLY A 248 13.10 -7.87 -3.04
N SER A 249 13.98 -6.87 -2.96
CA SER A 249 15.38 -6.99 -3.43
C SER A 249 15.48 -7.47 -4.88
N ASN A 250 14.60 -6.97 -5.75
CA ASN A 250 14.53 -7.32 -7.18
C ASN A 250 14.23 -8.81 -7.45
N ARG A 251 13.54 -9.52 -6.55
CA ARG A 251 13.17 -10.93 -6.75
C ARG A 251 11.66 -11.13 -6.85
N PHE A 252 11.24 -12.05 -7.71
CA PHE A 252 9.84 -12.48 -7.83
C PHE A 252 9.68 -13.97 -7.55
N SER A 253 8.46 -14.40 -7.22
CA SER A 253 8.06 -15.80 -7.12
C SER A 253 6.88 -16.07 -8.04
N ILE A 254 6.93 -17.20 -8.75
CA ILE A 254 5.81 -17.75 -9.51
C ILE A 254 5.56 -19.16 -9.00
N THR A 255 4.39 -19.38 -8.40
CA THR A 255 4.05 -20.62 -7.71
C THR A 255 2.67 -21.11 -8.08
N GLY A 256 2.51 -22.42 -8.25
CA GLY A 256 1.19 -23.05 -8.41
C GLY A 256 1.10 -24.01 -9.60
N PRO A 257 -0.09 -24.58 -9.83
CA PRO A 257 -0.33 -25.44 -10.98
C PRO A 257 -0.43 -24.65 -12.30
N ALA A 258 0.32 -25.09 -13.31
CA ALA A 258 0.23 -24.59 -14.69
C ALA A 258 -0.13 -25.72 -15.66
N VAL A 259 -1.00 -25.44 -16.62
CA VAL A 259 -1.32 -26.34 -17.73
C VAL A 259 -0.09 -26.52 -18.63
N HIS A 260 0.69 -25.45 -18.83
CA HIS A 260 1.90 -25.47 -19.66
C HIS A 260 3.14 -24.98 -18.88
N PRO A 261 3.74 -25.77 -17.96
CA PRO A 261 4.89 -25.35 -17.16
C PRO A 261 6.08 -24.87 -17.99
N GLU A 262 6.34 -25.47 -19.15
CA GLU A 262 7.44 -25.03 -20.02
C GLU A 262 7.22 -23.63 -20.59
N ARG A 263 5.97 -23.26 -20.90
CA ARG A 263 5.65 -21.89 -21.32
C ARG A 263 5.93 -20.90 -20.20
N VAL A 264 5.59 -21.27 -18.97
CA VAL A 264 5.85 -20.43 -17.79
C VAL A 264 7.33 -20.19 -17.59
N ARG A 265 8.16 -21.23 -17.70
CA ARG A 265 9.63 -21.10 -17.61
C ARG A 265 10.18 -20.20 -18.71
N ALA A 266 9.77 -20.42 -19.96
CA ALA A 266 10.20 -19.60 -21.09
C ALA A 266 9.81 -18.11 -20.92
N THR A 267 8.57 -17.84 -20.52
CA THR A 267 8.11 -16.46 -20.24
C THR A 267 8.89 -15.82 -19.11
N ALA A 268 9.15 -16.55 -18.00
CA ALA A 268 9.95 -16.03 -16.89
C ALA A 268 11.39 -15.70 -17.34
N ASP A 269 12.00 -16.55 -18.16
CA ASP A 269 13.34 -16.31 -18.70
C ASP A 269 13.37 -15.10 -19.64
N HIS A 270 12.34 -14.91 -20.47
CA HIS A 270 12.19 -13.72 -21.30
C HIS A 270 12.05 -12.44 -20.47
N VAL A 271 11.17 -12.42 -19.47
CA VAL A 271 11.02 -11.25 -18.57
C VAL A 271 12.32 -10.96 -17.81
N ARG A 272 13.05 -12.01 -17.39
CA ARG A 272 14.37 -11.83 -16.77
C ARG A 272 15.36 -11.16 -17.72
N SER A 273 15.36 -11.54 -19.00
CA SER A 273 16.20 -10.94 -20.03
C SER A 273 15.83 -9.49 -20.31
N ASP A 274 14.53 -9.18 -20.40
CA ASP A 274 14.04 -7.85 -20.78
C ASP A 274 14.26 -6.82 -19.68
N LEU A 275 14.06 -7.20 -18.42
CA LEU A 275 14.30 -6.32 -17.26
C LEU A 275 15.78 -6.25 -16.86
N GLY A 276 16.62 -7.15 -17.39
CA GLY A 276 18.07 -7.12 -17.22
C GLY A 276 18.52 -6.95 -15.76
N GLY A 277 19.31 -5.91 -15.49
CA GLY A 277 19.86 -5.63 -14.15
C GLY A 277 18.82 -5.24 -13.09
N ASN A 278 17.59 -4.93 -13.47
CA ASN A 278 16.53 -4.56 -12.54
C ASN A 278 15.93 -5.77 -11.83
N ILE A 279 16.13 -6.98 -12.34
CA ILE A 279 15.64 -8.21 -11.74
C ILE A 279 16.81 -9.12 -11.38
N LYS A 280 16.87 -9.51 -10.11
CA LYS A 280 17.90 -10.41 -9.59
C LYS A 280 17.53 -11.87 -9.81
N ASP A 281 16.27 -12.21 -9.56
CA ASP A 281 15.82 -13.60 -9.65
C ASP A 281 14.30 -13.72 -9.85
N ILE A 282 13.87 -14.82 -10.46
CA ILE A 282 12.48 -15.26 -10.50
C ILE A 282 12.47 -16.72 -10.04
N VAL A 283 11.98 -16.93 -8.81
CA VAL A 283 11.86 -18.26 -8.20
C VAL A 283 10.63 -18.94 -8.78
N LEU A 284 10.80 -20.15 -9.31
CA LEU A 284 9.73 -20.92 -9.93
C LEU A 284 9.42 -22.17 -9.11
N ASP A 285 8.20 -22.27 -8.62
CA ASP A 285 7.66 -23.47 -7.97
C ASP A 285 6.36 -23.88 -8.68
N ILE A 286 6.52 -24.50 -9.84
CA ILE A 286 5.42 -24.78 -10.77
C ILE A 286 5.16 -26.29 -10.79
N THR A 287 3.90 -26.65 -10.61
CA THR A 287 3.42 -28.04 -10.77
C THR A 287 2.61 -28.18 -12.05
N GLN A 288 2.56 -29.40 -12.61
CA GLN A 288 1.74 -29.67 -13.79
C GLN A 288 0.26 -29.76 -13.36
N ALA A 289 -0.58 -28.88 -13.90
CA ALA A 289 -2.02 -28.98 -13.78
C ALA A 289 -2.54 -30.18 -14.58
N ARG A 290 -3.54 -30.89 -14.07
CA ARG A 290 -4.26 -31.89 -14.85
C ARG A 290 -5.05 -31.18 -15.95
N GLN A 291 -4.80 -31.54 -17.21
CA GLN A 291 -5.66 -31.12 -18.31
C GLN A 291 -7.04 -31.74 -18.10
N ARG A 292 -8.06 -30.88 -17.90
CA ARG A 292 -9.44 -31.32 -17.84
C ARG A 292 -9.86 -31.73 -19.26
N ASN A 293 -10.06 -33.03 -19.48
CA ASN A 293 -10.51 -33.53 -20.77
C ASN A 293 -12.01 -33.27 -20.88
N ALA A 294 -12.41 -32.15 -21.50
CA ALA A 294 -13.81 -31.77 -21.69
C ALA A 294 -14.67 -32.89 -22.34
N LYS A 295 -14.06 -33.77 -23.14
CA LYS A 295 -14.73 -34.91 -23.77
C LYS A 295 -14.95 -36.11 -22.83
N ALA A 296 -14.14 -36.24 -21.78
CA ALA A 296 -14.26 -37.32 -20.79
C ALA A 296 -15.14 -36.92 -19.59
N ASP A 297 -15.22 -35.62 -19.28
CA ASP A 297 -15.98 -35.07 -18.15
C ASP A 297 -17.39 -34.57 -18.54
N ALA A 298 -17.78 -34.69 -19.81
CA ALA A 298 -19.08 -34.30 -20.33
C ALA A 298 -20.18 -35.25 -19.83
N THR A 299 -21.02 -34.77 -18.92
CA THR A 299 -22.19 -35.53 -18.44
C THR A 299 -23.42 -35.30 -19.30
N SER A 300 -23.50 -34.17 -20.00
CA SER A 300 -24.60 -33.84 -20.90
C SER A 300 -24.16 -32.86 -21.98
N ALA A 301 -24.63 -33.08 -23.21
CA ALA A 301 -24.46 -32.17 -24.35
C ALA A 301 -25.85 -31.82 -24.87
N LEU A 302 -26.22 -30.54 -24.82
CA LEU A 302 -27.51 -30.05 -25.28
C LEU A 302 -27.27 -29.03 -26.40
N SER A 303 -27.88 -29.29 -27.56
CA SER A 303 -27.93 -28.35 -28.68
C SER A 303 -29.36 -27.87 -28.87
N VAL A 304 -29.59 -26.56 -28.83
CA VAL A 304 -30.86 -25.94 -29.22
C VAL A 304 -30.54 -24.84 -30.24
N ASP A 305 -31.06 -25.01 -31.46
CA ASP A 305 -30.81 -24.16 -32.63
C ASP A 305 -29.30 -23.88 -32.86
N GLU A 306 -28.84 -22.64 -32.63
CA GLU A 306 -27.46 -22.22 -32.86
C GLU A 306 -26.57 -22.31 -31.60
N LEU A 307 -27.11 -22.75 -30.46
CA LEU A 307 -26.38 -22.80 -29.19
C LEU A 307 -26.11 -24.26 -28.78
N SER A 308 -24.84 -24.63 -28.77
CA SER A 308 -24.37 -25.89 -28.20
C SER A 308 -23.62 -25.61 -26.91
N TYR A 309 -23.94 -26.31 -25.82
CA TYR A 309 -23.15 -26.26 -24.59
C TYR A 309 -22.92 -27.65 -24.01
N ILE A 310 -21.79 -27.80 -23.32
CA ILE A 310 -21.43 -28.99 -22.55
C ILE A 310 -21.54 -28.65 -21.07
N GLU A 311 -22.20 -29.50 -20.30
CA GLU A 311 -22.23 -29.40 -18.84
C GLU A 311 -21.28 -30.43 -18.22
N SER A 312 -20.27 -29.93 -17.52
CA SER A 312 -19.32 -30.74 -16.76
C SER A 312 -19.96 -31.29 -15.48
N SER A 313 -19.42 -32.38 -14.93
CA SER A 313 -19.91 -32.99 -13.67
C SER A 313 -19.91 -32.06 -12.45
N ASP A 314 -19.19 -30.93 -12.52
CA ASP A 314 -19.16 -29.88 -11.49
C ASP A 314 -20.21 -28.76 -11.70
N GLY A 315 -21.07 -28.89 -12.72
CA GLY A 315 -22.11 -27.92 -13.05
C GLY A 315 -21.63 -26.75 -13.93
N THR A 316 -20.36 -26.73 -14.35
CA THR A 316 -19.85 -25.72 -15.29
C THR A 316 -20.44 -25.92 -16.68
N LYS A 317 -20.95 -24.85 -17.29
CA LYS A 317 -21.53 -24.85 -18.64
C LYS A 317 -20.59 -24.15 -19.62
N ASP A 318 -20.00 -24.92 -20.52
CA ASP A 318 -19.12 -24.43 -21.57
C ASP A 318 -19.88 -24.32 -22.89
N PHE A 319 -20.00 -23.09 -23.41
CA PHE A 319 -20.62 -22.84 -24.70
C PHE A 319 -19.64 -23.14 -25.83
N LEU A 320 -20.03 -24.00 -26.76
CA LEU A 320 -19.27 -24.29 -27.97
C LEU A 320 -19.63 -23.26 -29.05
N ALA A 321 -18.63 -22.63 -29.63
CA ALA A 321 -18.83 -21.80 -30.81
C ALA A 321 -19.31 -22.66 -31.98
N ALA A 322 -20.37 -22.22 -32.68
CA ALA A 322 -20.84 -22.88 -33.89
C ALA A 322 -19.71 -22.92 -34.93
N GLN A 323 -19.25 -24.12 -35.28
CA GLN A 323 -18.32 -24.30 -36.39
C GLN A 323 -19.05 -23.92 -37.68
N ARG A 324 -18.56 -22.86 -38.32
CA ARG A 324 -19.07 -22.37 -39.60
C ARG A 324 -18.32 -23.03 -40.75
#